data_AF-A0A5K1DWF7-F1
#
_entry.id   AF-A0A5K1DWF7-F1
#
_cell.length_a   1.000
_cell.length_b   1.000
_cell.length_c   1.000
_cell.angle_alpha   90.00
_cell.angle_beta   90.00
_cell.angle_gamma   90.00
#
_symmetry.space_group_name_H-M   'P 1'
#
loop_
_entity.id
_entity.type
_entity.pdbx_description
1 polymer ?
#
loop_
_entity_poly.entity_id
_entity_poly.type
_entity_poly.pdbx_seq_one_letter_code
_entity_poly.pdbx_strand_id
1 'polypeptide(L)' 'PKPLKHLSAQVCQICGDTVGLTANGDPFVACNECAFPVCRPCYEYERKDGNRSCPQCKTRYKRQK' A
#
# COMPACT_ATOMS: atom_id res chain seq x y z
N PRO A 1 -5.42 -26.70 -16.77
CA PRO A 1 -5.41 -25.76 -15.62
C PRO A 1 -5.34 -24.31 -16.12
N LYS A 2 -6.48 -23.62 -16.17
CA LYS A 2 -6.51 -22.18 -16.51
C LYS A 2 -5.85 -21.41 -15.36
N PRO A 3 -4.78 -20.63 -15.56
CA PRO A 3 -4.31 -19.75 -14.51
C PRO A 3 -5.44 -18.77 -14.23
N LEU A 4 -6.05 -18.91 -13.07
CA LEU A 4 -7.09 -18.03 -12.59
C LEU A 4 -6.47 -16.65 -12.50
N LYS A 5 -6.75 -15.84 -13.53
CA LYS A 5 -7.03 -14.41 -13.43
C LYS A 5 -6.12 -13.74 -12.41
N HIS A 6 -4.99 -13.26 -12.89
CA HIS A 6 -4.22 -12.20 -12.26
C HIS A 6 -5.12 -10.95 -12.19
N LEU A 7 -6.17 -10.99 -11.34
CA LEU A 7 -6.87 -9.80 -10.87
C LEU A 7 -5.85 -9.09 -9.99
N SER A 8 -4.89 -8.41 -10.62
CA SER A 8 -4.07 -7.32 -10.10
C SER A 8 -4.03 -7.25 -8.57
N ALA A 9 -3.54 -8.32 -7.95
CA ALA A 9 -3.37 -8.38 -6.52
C ALA A 9 -2.18 -7.47 -6.27
N GLN A 10 -2.46 -6.22 -5.85
CA GLN A 10 -1.38 -5.34 -5.47
C GLN A 10 -0.67 -6.01 -4.30
N VAL A 11 0.59 -6.38 -4.50
CA VAL A 11 1.42 -6.98 -3.47
C VAL A 11 2.16 -5.87 -2.77
N CYS A 12 2.10 -5.85 -1.44
CA CYS A 12 2.80 -4.91 -0.62
C CYS A 12 4.29 -5.05 -0.86
N GLN A 13 4.92 -3.99 -1.35
CA GLN A 13 6.35 -4.00 -1.65
C GLN A 13 7.22 -3.75 -0.41
N ILE A 14 6.63 -3.70 0.79
CA ILE A 14 7.34 -3.61 2.07
C ILE A 14 7.51 -5.00 2.68
N CYS A 15 6.43 -5.76 2.82
CA CYS A 15 6.45 -7.11 3.43
C CYS A 15 6.32 -8.26 2.42
N GLY A 16 5.87 -8.01 1.19
CA GLY A 16 5.60 -9.04 0.19
C GLY A 16 4.21 -9.67 0.29
N ASP A 17 3.37 -9.26 1.25
CA ASP A 17 2.00 -9.77 1.39
C ASP A 17 1.01 -9.10 0.44
N THR A 18 -0.16 -9.70 0.25
CA THR A 18 -1.22 -9.10 -0.58
C THR A 18 -1.81 -7.86 0.11
N VAL A 19 -1.86 -6.73 -0.60
CA VAL A 19 -2.56 -5.52 -0.15
C VAL A 19 -4.05 -5.83 -0.16
N GLY A 20 -4.63 -5.96 1.04
CA GLY A 20 -6.06 -6.12 1.21
C GLY A 20 -6.84 -4.92 0.67
N LEU A 21 -8.05 -5.19 0.18
CA LEU A 21 -8.99 -4.14 -0.19
C LEU A 21 -9.53 -3.46 1.07
N THR A 22 -9.87 -2.19 0.96
CA THR A 22 -10.57 -1.46 2.01
C THR A 22 -12.00 -2.00 2.20
N ALA A 23 -12.68 -1.57 3.27
CA ALA A 23 -14.07 -1.98 3.53
C ALA A 23 -15.05 -1.68 2.38
N ASN A 24 -14.68 -0.75 1.49
CA ASN A 24 -15.47 -0.38 0.32
C ASN A 24 -15.14 -1.22 -0.92
N GLY A 25 -14.14 -2.11 -0.84
CA GLY A 25 -13.65 -2.88 -1.98
C GLY A 25 -12.61 -2.16 -2.83
N ASP A 26 -12.22 -0.94 -2.47
CA ASP A 26 -11.17 -0.18 -3.19
C ASP A 26 -9.76 -0.53 -2.68
N PRO A 27 -8.74 -0.59 -3.57
CA PRO A 27 -7.36 -0.78 -3.19
C PRO A 27 -6.85 0.36 -2.31
N PHE A 28 -6.15 0.02 -1.22
CA PHE A 28 -5.60 1.02 -0.31
C PHE A 28 -4.38 1.72 -0.93
N VAL A 29 -4.50 3.03 -1.14
CA VAL A 29 -3.41 3.85 -1.69
C VAL A 29 -2.72 4.63 -0.57
N ALA A 30 -1.54 4.15 -0.17
CA ALA A 30 -0.72 4.82 0.86
C ALA A 30 -0.12 6.15 0.37
N CYS A 31 0.32 6.19 -0.89
CA CYS A 31 0.89 7.38 -1.52
C CYS A 31 0.13 7.71 -2.80
N ASN A 32 -0.54 8.86 -2.83
CA ASN A 32 -1.31 9.30 -4.01
C ASN A 32 -0.44 9.72 -5.21
N GLU A 33 0.88 9.86 -5.05
CA GLU A 33 1.75 10.27 -6.15
C GLU A 33 2.20 9.11 -7.02
N CYS A 34 2.75 8.06 -6.40
CA CYS A 34 3.24 6.89 -7.11
C CYS A 34 2.31 5.68 -7.00
N ALA A 35 1.18 5.82 -6.29
CA ALA A 35 0.25 4.74 -5.98
C ALA A 35 0.94 3.48 -5.43
N PHE A 36 2.02 3.69 -4.66
CA PHE A 36 2.87 2.59 -4.23
C PHE A 36 2.08 1.60 -3.37
N PRO A 37 2.05 0.31 -3.76
CA PRO A 37 1.24 -0.69 -3.10
C PRO A 37 1.83 -1.03 -1.73
N VAL A 38 1.13 -0.63 -0.67
CA VAL A 38 1.53 -0.82 0.72
C VAL A 38 0.35 -1.35 1.50
N CYS A 39 0.58 -2.37 2.31
CA CYS A 39 -0.41 -2.93 3.20
C CYS A 39 -0.78 -1.91 4.29
N ARG A 40 -2.04 -1.91 4.75
CA ARG A 40 -2.49 -1.01 5.83
C ARG A 40 -1.58 -1.04 7.08
N PRO A 41 -1.19 -2.23 7.62
CA PRO A 41 -0.28 -2.26 8.77
C PRO A 41 1.12 -1.74 8.45
N CYS A 42 1.64 -1.99 7.25
CA CYS A 42 2.93 -1.48 6.79
C CYS A 42 2.93 0.06 6.70
N TYR A 43 1.83 0.63 6.21
CA TYR A 43 1.64 2.07 6.12
C TYR A 43 1.54 2.74 7.50
N GLU A 44 0.80 2.13 8.43
CA GLU A 44 0.70 2.61 9.81
C GLU A 44 2.04 2.54 10.52
N TYR A 45 2.78 1.45 10.34
CA TYR A 45 4.14 1.29 10.87
C TYR A 45 5.06 2.40 10.34
N GLU A 46 5.11 2.60 9.02
CA GLU A 46 5.95 3.65 8.43
C GLU A 46 5.56 5.07 8.90
N ARG A 47 4.27 5.33 9.17
CA ARG A 47 3.81 6.63 9.70
C ARG A 47 4.12 6.83 11.18
N LYS A 48 4.11 5.76 11.98
CA LYS A 48 4.28 5.83 13.44
C LYS A 48 5.75 5.72 13.84
N ASP A 49 6.41 4.67 13.38
CA ASP A 49 7.76 4.24 13.80
C ASP A 49 8.80 4.43 12.69
N GLY A 50 8.38 4.45 11.43
CA GLY A 50 9.28 4.54 10.28
C GLY A 50 9.57 5.96 9.77
N ASN A 51 9.82 6.06 8.47
CA ASN A 51 10.33 7.26 7.81
C ASN A 51 9.25 8.30 7.45
N ARG A 52 7.97 8.01 7.76
CA ARG A 52 6.80 8.87 7.51
C ARG A 52 6.69 9.35 6.06
N SER A 53 7.27 8.59 5.14
CA SER A 53 7.41 8.94 3.72
C SER A 53 7.31 7.70 2.85
N CYS A 54 6.90 7.88 1.60
CA CYS A 54 6.77 6.76 0.67
C CYS A 54 8.14 6.15 0.37
N PRO A 55 8.32 4.83 0.48
CA PRO A 55 9.62 4.20 0.23
C PRO A 55 10.05 4.27 -1.25
N GLN A 56 9.12 4.46 -2.19
CA GLN A 56 9.43 4.56 -3.62
C GLN A 56 9.74 6.00 -4.09
N CYS A 57 8.86 6.97 -3.83
CA CYS A 57 9.06 8.35 -4.29
C CYS A 57 9.58 9.31 -3.21
N LYS A 58 9.71 8.84 -1.96
CA LYS A 58 10.07 9.65 -0.77
C LYS A 58 9.14 10.81 -0.48
N THR A 59 7.98 10.90 -1.14
CA THR A 59 6.93 11.87 -0.79
C THR A 59 6.45 11.59 0.63
N ARG A 60 6.52 12.62 1.49
CA ARG A 60 6.07 12.53 2.88
C ARG A 60 4.58 12.17 2.93
N TYR A 61 4.21 11.18 3.75
CA TYR A 61 2.81 10.81 3.91
C TYR A 61 2.03 12.01 4.48
N LYS A 62 1.07 12.51 3.70
CA LYS A 62 0.20 13.60 4.16
C LYS A 62 -0.61 13.10 5.38
N ARG A 63 -0.74 13.96 6.39
CA ARG A 63 -1.74 13.72 7.45
C ARG A 63 -3.11 13.80 6.79
N GLN A 64 -3.76 12.65 6.61
CA GLN A 64 -5.21 12.63 6.46
C GLN A 64 -5.77 13.13 7.79
N LYS A 65 -6.51 14.24 7.75
CA LYS A 65 -7.16 14.87 8.91
C LYS A 65 -8.56 14.29 9.05
#